data_AF-A0A4R6Z6M5-F1
#
_entry.id   AF-A0A4R6Z6M5-F1
#
_cell.length_a   1.000
_cell.length_b   1.000
_cell.length_c   1.000
_cell.angle_alpha   90.00
_cell.angle_beta   90.00
_cell.angle_gamma   90.00
#
_symmetry.space_group_name_H-M   'P 1'
#
loop_
_entity.id
_entity.type
_entity.pdbx_description
1 polymer ?
#
loop_
_entity_poly.entity_id
_entity_poly.type
_entity_poly.pdbx_seq_one_letter_code
_entity_poly.pdbx_strand_id
1 'polypeptide(L)'
;MYQPLRIACLVVSLLLIGSLSPPAAADSIARPQGSSPVRWLVPAYGNPDVCCDGGLDMWRDLIALAQARPDELAVIFNPASGPGTRVDPNYQNDAGQGPLPRLLATNARVLGYVTSSNAAKSPDAVIDEIRRYYRADYWRGTSLRLDGIFLDQVSADLANVPGYRRIREALRALDANALLIGNPGQPFTVNPSQAAATAQQYAAQFDALVVFEGHSDTFSGSYVRPPWAGGADAAELGSIVYGVPTPAQMRANLQRAVAREHRWVYVSDDLPANPYDYLSRYWPEQLLYLRTLNASPPAFVVPAGISGNWSPPNQNGHGFQFEMIDATTVTAFWFTFDNAGNEVWILGVGSIDGNRIQMDAIRTRGGRFPPNFNPASITRPSWGTLDFTFASCDRASVRWTSTDAAFTAAGSLELQRLTSVVGTACE
;
A
#
# COMPACT_ATOMS: atom_id res chain seq x y z
N MET A 1 35.38 17.34 -59.91
CA MET A 1 34.12 17.81 -60.51
C MET A 1 33.03 17.57 -59.48
N TYR A 2 32.59 18.63 -58.81
CA TYR A 2 31.66 18.61 -57.67
C TYR A 2 30.21 18.44 -58.14
N GLN A 3 29.44 17.58 -57.48
CA GLN A 3 27.97 17.67 -57.41
C GLN A 3 27.57 17.85 -55.94
N PRO A 4 26.71 18.82 -55.59
CA PRO A 4 26.41 19.16 -54.20
C PRO A 4 25.28 18.31 -53.63
N LEU A 5 25.53 17.76 -52.44
CA LEU A 5 24.54 17.16 -51.55
C LEU A 5 23.64 18.28 -50.98
N ARG A 6 22.34 18.24 -51.27
CA ARG A 6 21.37 19.19 -50.69
C ARG A 6 20.92 18.71 -49.32
N ILE A 7 21.48 19.31 -48.28
CA ILE A 7 20.97 19.28 -46.91
C ILE A 7 19.80 20.27 -46.84
N ALA A 8 18.59 19.78 -46.58
CA ALA A 8 17.47 20.59 -46.14
C ALA A 8 17.25 20.32 -44.65
N CYS A 9 17.40 21.36 -43.84
CA CYS A 9 17.19 21.35 -42.40
C CYS A 9 15.78 20.88 -42.03
N LEU A 10 15.69 19.74 -41.35
CA LEU A 10 14.68 19.50 -40.33
C LEU A 10 15.44 18.93 -39.13
N VAL A 11 15.34 19.60 -37.98
CA VAL A 11 16.03 19.21 -36.75
C VAL A 11 15.40 17.91 -36.25
N VAL A 12 15.94 16.78 -36.71
CA VAL A 12 15.82 15.47 -36.06
C VAL A 12 17.18 15.18 -35.46
N SER A 13 17.42 15.73 -34.27
CA SER A 13 18.55 15.31 -33.44
C SER A 13 18.11 14.12 -32.59
N LEU A 14 18.07 12.93 -33.21
CA LEU A 14 18.15 11.67 -32.48
C LEU A 14 19.63 11.44 -32.16
N LEU A 15 20.09 11.98 -31.03
CA LEU A 15 21.33 11.58 -30.41
C LEU A 15 21.06 10.32 -29.57
N LEU A 16 21.72 9.23 -29.93
CA LEU A 16 21.97 8.12 -29.03
C LEU A 16 22.65 8.69 -27.77
N ILE A 17 21.95 8.68 -26.63
CA ILE A 17 22.57 8.85 -25.32
C ILE A 17 22.76 7.45 -24.75
N GLY A 18 24.03 7.07 -24.64
CA GLY A 18 24.46 5.90 -23.88
C GLY A 18 24.07 6.05 -22.41
N SER A 19 23.71 4.92 -21.82
CA SER A 19 23.38 4.68 -20.42
C SER A 19 24.20 5.52 -19.42
N LEU A 20 23.57 6.55 -18.87
CA LEU A 20 23.90 7.11 -17.57
C LEU A 20 22.61 7.10 -16.76
N SER A 21 22.47 6.11 -15.88
CA SER A 21 21.42 6.07 -14.89
C SER A 21 21.59 7.27 -13.95
N PRO A 22 20.55 8.09 -13.72
CA PRO A 22 20.60 9.08 -12.66
C PRO A 22 20.71 8.35 -11.30
N PRO A 23 21.33 8.96 -10.28
CA PRO A 23 21.20 8.46 -8.92
C PRO A 23 19.71 8.42 -8.56
N ALA A 24 19.27 7.34 -7.93
CA ALA A 24 17.89 7.18 -7.48
C ALA A 24 17.48 8.43 -6.69
N ALA A 25 16.53 9.19 -7.24
CA ALA A 25 15.80 10.20 -6.48
C ALA A 25 15.23 9.50 -5.25
N ALA A 26 15.31 10.14 -4.08
CA ALA A 26 14.69 9.62 -2.89
C ALA A 26 13.20 9.40 -3.19
N ASP A 27 12.82 8.12 -3.32
CA ASP A 27 11.46 7.71 -3.65
C ASP A 27 10.47 8.42 -2.73
N SER A 28 9.36 8.87 -3.33
CA SER A 28 8.22 9.39 -2.59
C SER A 28 7.86 8.41 -1.47
N ILE A 29 7.90 8.88 -0.22
CA ILE A 29 7.59 8.10 0.99
C ILE A 29 6.11 7.67 1.03
N ALA A 30 5.30 8.20 0.10
CA ALA A 30 3.89 7.93 0.00
C ALA A 30 3.60 6.56 -0.62
N ARG A 31 2.60 5.88 -0.07
CA ARG A 31 2.15 4.56 -0.50
C ARG A 31 1.80 4.54 -2.01
N PRO A 32 2.15 3.50 -2.79
CA PRO A 32 1.64 3.30 -4.14
C PRO A 32 0.11 3.31 -4.17
N GLN A 33 -0.49 3.96 -5.18
CA GLN A 33 -1.94 3.98 -5.36
C GLN A 33 -2.48 2.53 -5.44
N GLY A 34 -3.46 2.19 -4.60
CA GLY A 34 -4.14 0.88 -4.61
C GLY A 34 -3.76 -0.16 -3.53
N SER A 35 -2.74 0.06 -2.68
CA SER A 35 -2.45 -0.88 -1.57
C SER A 35 -3.30 -0.63 -0.31
N SER A 36 -3.38 -1.56 0.64
CA SER A 36 -4.07 -1.33 1.93
C SER A 36 -3.30 -0.33 2.82
N PRO A 37 -3.98 0.47 3.68
CA PRO A 37 -3.28 1.33 4.64
C PRO A 37 -2.55 0.51 5.70
N VAL A 38 -1.47 1.07 6.24
CA VAL A 38 -0.75 0.53 7.39
C VAL A 38 -1.51 0.90 8.66
N ARG A 39 -1.64 -0.05 9.60
CA ARG A 39 -2.46 0.04 10.81
C ARG A 39 -1.65 -0.39 12.03
N TRP A 40 -2.07 0.08 13.20
CA TRP A 40 -1.52 -0.34 14.47
C TRP A 40 -2.07 -1.69 14.88
N LEU A 41 -1.19 -2.62 15.26
CA LEU A 41 -1.52 -3.87 15.93
C LEU A 41 -0.85 -3.84 17.30
N VAL A 42 -1.56 -3.40 18.33
CA VAL A 42 -0.97 -3.12 19.65
C VAL A 42 -1.15 -4.32 20.60
N PRO A 43 -0.07 -4.99 21.03
CA PRO A 43 -0.11 -5.91 22.16
C PRO A 43 -0.29 -5.09 23.45
N ALA A 44 -1.53 -4.97 23.93
CA ALA A 44 -1.88 -4.15 25.09
C ALA A 44 -1.88 -4.99 26.37
N TYR A 45 -0.69 -5.38 26.81
CA TYR A 45 -0.51 -6.30 27.93
C TYR A 45 -0.24 -5.59 29.26
N GLY A 46 -0.11 -4.25 29.24
CA GLY A 46 -0.09 -3.43 30.44
C GLY A 46 -1.38 -3.59 31.24
N ASN A 47 -1.27 -3.71 32.56
CA ASN A 47 -2.44 -3.92 33.41
C ASN A 47 -3.32 -2.65 33.42
N PRO A 48 -4.60 -2.74 33.03
CA PRO A 48 -5.42 -1.55 32.90
C PRO A 48 -5.78 -0.81 34.21
N ASP A 49 -5.57 -1.42 35.38
CA ASP A 49 -5.97 -0.88 36.69
C ASP A 49 -4.79 -0.59 37.63
N VAL A 50 -3.57 -0.99 37.25
CA VAL A 50 -2.36 -0.72 38.05
C VAL A 50 -1.71 0.57 37.55
N CYS A 51 -1.67 1.59 38.40
CA CYS A 51 -1.18 2.92 38.00
C CYS A 51 0.36 3.03 37.88
N CYS A 52 1.11 1.96 38.19
CA CYS A 52 2.57 2.02 38.34
C CYS A 52 3.35 1.17 37.31
N ASP A 53 2.68 0.48 36.38
CA ASP A 53 3.31 -0.29 35.30
C ASP A 53 3.10 0.31 33.89
N GLY A 54 2.46 1.50 33.82
CA GLY A 54 2.16 2.18 32.55
C GLY A 54 0.89 1.69 31.86
N GLY A 55 0.25 0.62 32.34
CA GLY A 55 -0.94 0.04 31.73
C GLY A 55 -2.15 0.97 31.76
N LEU A 56 -2.39 1.67 32.88
CA LEU A 56 -3.48 2.66 32.98
C LEU A 56 -3.40 3.75 31.89
N ASP A 57 -2.20 4.30 31.67
CA ASP A 57 -1.95 5.34 30.65
C ASP A 57 -2.05 4.77 29.24
N MET A 58 -1.49 3.58 29.00
CA MET A 58 -1.62 2.85 27.74
C MET A 58 -3.09 2.69 27.33
N TRP A 59 -3.93 2.15 28.22
CA TRP A 59 -5.35 1.91 27.92
C TRP A 59 -6.11 3.22 27.70
N ARG A 60 -5.81 4.28 28.48
CA ARG A 60 -6.38 5.62 28.25
C ARG A 60 -6.05 6.14 26.85
N ASP A 61 -4.80 6.05 26.44
CA ASP A 61 -4.32 6.63 25.18
C ASP A 61 -4.78 5.79 23.96
N LEU A 62 -4.89 4.47 24.10
CA LEU A 62 -5.50 3.59 23.10
C LEU A 62 -6.98 3.90 22.89
N ILE A 63 -7.75 4.12 23.96
CA ILE A 63 -9.16 4.51 23.88
C ILE A 63 -9.29 5.89 23.20
N ALA A 64 -8.42 6.85 23.54
CA ALA A 64 -8.42 8.17 22.90
C ALA A 64 -8.14 8.09 21.39
N LEU A 65 -7.18 7.24 20.98
CA LEU A 65 -6.94 6.96 19.55
C LEU A 65 -8.16 6.32 18.89
N ALA A 66 -8.73 5.29 19.53
CA ALA A 66 -9.89 4.56 19.01
C ALA A 66 -11.12 5.45 18.81
N GLN A 67 -11.35 6.42 19.69
CA GLN A 67 -12.41 7.41 19.56
C GLN A 67 -12.21 8.34 18.36
N ALA A 68 -10.96 8.72 18.08
CA ALA A 68 -10.64 9.61 16.96
C ALA A 68 -10.56 8.88 15.63
N ARG A 69 -10.04 7.64 15.62
CA ARG A 69 -9.60 6.90 14.43
C ARG A 69 -9.68 5.38 14.63
N PRO A 70 -10.90 4.84 14.75
CA PRO A 70 -11.09 3.42 15.05
C PRO A 70 -10.46 2.48 14.01
N ASP A 71 -10.51 2.85 12.72
CA ASP A 71 -10.04 1.99 11.62
C ASP A 71 -8.51 1.79 11.59
N GLU A 72 -7.76 2.68 12.25
CA GLU A 72 -6.28 2.65 12.32
C GLU A 72 -5.76 1.66 13.37
N LEU A 73 -6.61 1.13 14.25
CA LEU A 73 -6.18 0.42 15.47
C LEU A 73 -6.81 -0.97 15.59
N ALA A 74 -5.96 -1.96 15.88
CA ALA A 74 -6.32 -3.21 16.52
C ALA A 74 -5.61 -3.35 17.86
N VAL A 75 -6.36 -3.65 18.92
CA VAL A 75 -5.85 -3.87 20.28
C VAL A 75 -5.94 -5.34 20.62
N ILE A 76 -4.81 -5.94 21.02
CA ILE A 76 -4.75 -7.30 21.52
C ILE A 76 -4.78 -7.22 23.05
N PHE A 77 -5.79 -7.79 23.68
CA PHE A 77 -5.86 -7.86 25.14
C PHE A 77 -5.60 -9.28 25.62
N ASN A 78 -4.91 -9.40 26.76
CA ASN A 78 -4.43 -10.66 27.28
C ASN A 78 -4.68 -10.78 28.79
N PRO A 79 -5.88 -11.22 29.21
CA PRO A 79 -6.23 -11.33 30.63
C PRO A 79 -5.32 -12.27 31.43
N ALA A 80 -4.96 -13.43 30.86
CA ALA A 80 -4.21 -14.45 31.59
C ALA A 80 -3.48 -15.44 30.66
N SER A 81 -2.68 -14.93 29.71
CA SER A 81 -2.12 -15.76 28.61
C SER A 81 -3.20 -16.53 27.85
N GLY A 82 -4.33 -15.86 27.62
CA GLY A 82 -5.57 -16.45 27.19
C GLY A 82 -6.80 -15.80 27.85
N PRO A 83 -8.00 -16.39 27.69
CA PRO A 83 -9.26 -15.85 28.19
C PRO A 83 -9.41 -15.85 29.72
N GLY A 84 -8.46 -16.44 30.45
CA GLY A 84 -8.54 -16.66 31.89
C GLY A 84 -9.60 -17.69 32.32
N THR A 85 -9.80 -17.78 33.63
CA THR A 85 -10.82 -18.62 34.28
C THR A 85 -12.02 -17.82 34.81
N ARG A 86 -11.88 -16.49 34.89
CA ARG A 86 -12.94 -15.51 35.16
C ARG A 86 -12.74 -14.28 34.27
N VAL A 87 -13.79 -13.49 34.07
CA VAL A 87 -13.66 -12.13 33.53
C VAL A 87 -12.75 -11.35 34.45
N ASP A 88 -11.70 -10.74 33.90
CA ASP A 88 -10.72 -10.00 34.69
C ASP A 88 -11.28 -8.61 35.03
N PRO A 89 -11.45 -8.29 36.33
CA PRO A 89 -12.04 -7.03 36.78
C PRO A 89 -11.25 -5.79 36.35
N ASN A 90 -9.95 -5.92 36.03
CA ASN A 90 -9.14 -4.80 35.55
C ASN A 90 -9.57 -4.36 34.14
N TYR A 91 -10.07 -5.29 33.32
CA TYR A 91 -10.60 -4.99 32.00
C TYR A 91 -12.08 -4.59 32.05
N GLN A 92 -12.85 -5.27 32.91
CA GLN A 92 -14.27 -5.00 33.13
C GLN A 92 -14.72 -5.49 34.51
N ASN A 93 -15.18 -4.56 35.36
CA ASN A 93 -15.72 -4.86 36.68
C ASN A 93 -17.13 -5.46 36.63
N ASP A 94 -17.67 -5.86 37.80
CA ASP A 94 -19.00 -6.47 37.94
C ASP A 94 -20.16 -5.58 37.49
N ALA A 95 -19.95 -4.25 37.44
CA ALA A 95 -20.92 -3.29 36.92
C ALA A 95 -20.84 -3.14 35.39
N GLY A 96 -20.01 -3.94 34.72
CA GLY A 96 -19.80 -3.89 33.29
C GLY A 96 -18.97 -2.68 32.83
N GLN A 97 -18.26 -2.01 33.73
CA GLN A 97 -17.45 -0.82 33.44
C GLN A 97 -15.97 -1.17 33.40
N GLY A 98 -15.20 -0.47 32.56
CA GLY A 98 -13.76 -0.67 32.48
C GLY A 98 -13.18 -0.09 31.18
N PRO A 99 -11.87 -0.24 30.95
CA PRO A 99 -11.25 0.16 29.70
C PRO A 99 -11.74 -0.66 28.50
N LEU A 100 -11.98 -1.97 28.67
CA LEU A 100 -12.42 -2.81 27.56
C LEU A 100 -13.83 -2.42 27.06
N PRO A 101 -14.87 -2.25 27.89
CA PRO A 101 -16.16 -1.71 27.45
C PRO A 101 -16.08 -0.34 26.78
N ARG A 102 -15.19 0.55 27.27
CA ARG A 102 -14.98 1.87 26.65
C ARG A 102 -14.35 1.75 25.26
N LEU A 103 -13.41 0.82 25.08
CA LEU A 103 -12.82 0.53 23.77
C LEU A 103 -13.85 -0.08 22.81
N LEU A 104 -14.68 -1.01 23.27
CA LEU A 104 -15.75 -1.65 22.48
C LEU A 104 -16.86 -0.70 22.06
N ALA A 105 -17.06 0.40 22.81
CA ALA A 105 -17.98 1.47 22.42
C ALA A 105 -17.45 2.29 21.23
N THR A 106 -16.21 2.05 20.78
CA THR A 106 -15.65 2.57 19.54
C THR A 106 -15.76 1.52 18.43
N ASN A 107 -15.42 1.89 17.19
CA ASN A 107 -15.31 0.93 16.09
C ASN A 107 -13.89 0.33 15.94
N ALA A 108 -13.01 0.51 16.93
CA ALA A 108 -11.65 -0.06 16.87
C ALA A 108 -11.69 -1.57 17.02
N ARG A 109 -10.74 -2.25 16.38
CA ARG A 109 -10.69 -3.71 16.40
C ARG A 109 -10.19 -4.23 17.74
N VAL A 110 -10.88 -5.20 18.32
CA VAL A 110 -10.48 -5.86 19.57
C VAL A 110 -10.22 -7.34 19.33
N LEU A 111 -9.01 -7.79 19.65
CA LEU A 111 -8.55 -9.17 19.43
C LEU A 111 -8.25 -9.84 20.77
N GLY A 112 -8.82 -11.03 21.00
CA GLY A 112 -8.46 -11.86 22.15
C GLY A 112 -7.15 -12.61 21.92
N TYR A 113 -6.24 -12.56 22.89
CA TYR A 113 -5.01 -13.35 22.86
C TYR A 113 -5.28 -14.84 23.11
N VAL A 114 -4.71 -15.71 22.29
CA VAL A 114 -4.62 -17.17 22.54
C VAL A 114 -3.23 -17.62 22.09
N THR A 115 -2.56 -18.53 22.82
CA THR A 115 -1.28 -19.10 22.36
C THR A 115 -1.45 -20.53 21.87
N SER A 116 -0.79 -20.88 20.77
CA SER A 116 -0.66 -22.28 20.30
C SER A 116 0.55 -23.01 20.89
N SER A 117 1.40 -22.28 21.63
CA SER A 117 2.63 -22.77 22.26
C SER A 117 3.54 -23.51 21.27
N ASN A 118 3.78 -22.91 20.11
CA ASN A 118 4.55 -23.49 19.01
C ASN A 118 4.02 -24.87 18.57
N ALA A 119 2.70 -24.99 18.48
CA ALA A 119 1.96 -26.23 18.21
C ALA A 119 2.06 -27.34 19.28
N ALA A 120 2.59 -27.05 20.47
CA ALA A 120 2.53 -27.99 21.60
C ALA A 120 1.11 -28.14 22.16
N LYS A 121 0.26 -27.11 22.06
CA LYS A 121 -1.18 -27.24 22.34
C LYS A 121 -1.89 -27.88 21.15
N SER A 122 -2.79 -28.82 21.41
CA SER A 122 -3.63 -29.39 20.35
C SER A 122 -4.56 -28.32 19.76
N PRO A 123 -4.96 -28.43 18.47
CA PRO A 123 -5.94 -27.53 17.88
C PRO A 123 -7.25 -27.46 18.67
N ASP A 124 -7.70 -28.57 19.25
CA ASP A 124 -8.91 -28.61 20.06
C ASP A 124 -8.79 -27.78 21.35
N ALA A 125 -7.65 -27.82 22.03
CA ALA A 125 -7.40 -27.00 23.21
C ALA A 125 -7.38 -25.49 22.86
N VAL A 126 -6.77 -25.13 21.74
CA VAL A 126 -6.78 -23.75 21.22
C VAL A 126 -8.21 -23.31 20.89
N ILE A 127 -8.99 -24.17 20.21
CA ILE A 127 -10.39 -23.90 19.87
C ILE A 127 -11.25 -23.72 21.14
N ASP A 128 -11.00 -24.47 22.20
CA ASP A 128 -11.74 -24.34 23.45
C ASP A 128 -11.42 -23.03 24.20
N GLU A 129 -10.18 -22.55 24.14
CA GLU A 129 -9.81 -21.20 24.62
C GLU A 129 -10.51 -20.10 23.79
N ILE A 130 -10.53 -20.23 22.46
CA ILE A 130 -11.26 -19.30 21.57
C ILE A 130 -12.75 -19.30 21.95
N ARG A 131 -13.39 -20.47 22.01
CA ARG A 131 -14.82 -20.60 22.36
C ARG A 131 -15.14 -19.94 23.69
N ARG A 132 -14.23 -20.00 24.68
CA ARG A 132 -14.43 -19.36 25.99
C ARG A 132 -14.66 -17.86 25.86
N TYR A 133 -13.92 -17.16 25.00
CA TYR A 133 -14.18 -15.73 24.73
C TYR A 133 -15.59 -15.49 24.18
N TYR A 134 -16.12 -16.40 23.37
CA TYR A 134 -17.41 -16.26 22.69
C TYR A 134 -18.62 -16.77 23.49
N ARG A 135 -18.44 -17.26 24.74
CA ARG A 135 -19.58 -17.73 25.55
C ARG A 135 -20.38 -16.58 26.15
N ALA A 136 -21.70 -16.68 26.08
CA ALA A 136 -22.64 -15.70 26.59
C ALA A 136 -22.68 -15.59 28.13
N ASP A 137 -22.14 -16.57 28.85
CA ASP A 137 -21.99 -16.57 30.31
C ASP A 137 -20.62 -16.05 30.78
N TYR A 138 -19.80 -15.57 29.84
CA TYR A 138 -18.43 -15.16 30.07
C TYR A 138 -18.19 -13.82 29.38
N TRP A 139 -17.02 -13.64 28.77
CA TRP A 139 -16.66 -12.44 28.01
C TRP A 139 -17.76 -11.97 27.04
N ARG A 140 -18.37 -12.82 26.19
CA ARG A 140 -19.45 -12.37 25.28
C ARG A 140 -20.71 -11.91 26.02
N GLY A 141 -20.96 -12.44 27.21
CA GLY A 141 -22.06 -12.02 28.09
C GLY A 141 -21.93 -10.57 28.58
N THR A 142 -20.72 -10.01 28.52
CA THR A 142 -20.44 -8.64 28.95
C THR A 142 -20.68 -7.60 27.85
N SER A 143 -21.39 -7.99 26.77
CA SER A 143 -21.47 -7.27 25.50
C SER A 143 -20.14 -7.17 24.74
N LEU A 144 -19.16 -8.02 25.08
CA LEU A 144 -17.93 -8.14 24.29
C LEU A 144 -18.25 -8.67 22.90
N ARG A 145 -17.97 -7.83 21.90
CA ARG A 145 -17.85 -8.25 20.50
C ARG A 145 -16.37 -8.24 20.14
N LEU A 146 -15.80 -9.42 19.98
CA LEU A 146 -14.47 -9.55 19.42
C LEU A 146 -14.52 -9.36 17.90
N ASP A 147 -13.51 -8.69 17.36
CA ASP A 147 -13.27 -8.65 15.93
C ASP A 147 -12.37 -9.80 15.47
N GLY A 148 -11.85 -10.59 16.41
CA GLY A 148 -10.97 -11.71 16.08
C GLY A 148 -10.14 -12.24 17.24
N ILE A 149 -9.16 -13.07 16.86
CA ILE A 149 -8.18 -13.71 17.74
C ILE A 149 -6.78 -13.38 17.22
N PHE A 150 -5.92 -13.00 18.15
CA PHE A 150 -4.48 -12.99 17.94
C PHE A 150 -3.93 -14.33 18.46
N LEU A 151 -3.54 -15.20 17.54
CA LEU A 151 -2.96 -16.50 17.84
C LEU A 151 -1.44 -16.35 17.93
N ASP A 152 -0.92 -16.46 19.15
CA ASP A 152 0.49 -16.28 19.45
C ASP A 152 1.29 -17.58 19.43
N GLN A 153 2.62 -17.45 19.31
CA GLN A 153 3.57 -18.56 19.25
C GLN A 153 3.12 -19.59 18.21
N VAL A 154 2.79 -19.14 17.01
CA VAL A 154 2.39 -20.02 15.90
C VAL A 154 3.63 -20.75 15.41
N SER A 155 3.57 -22.08 15.32
CA SER A 155 4.64 -22.85 14.70
C SER A 155 4.78 -22.48 13.22
N ALA A 156 6.03 -22.35 12.79
CA ALA A 156 6.43 -22.16 11.40
C ALA A 156 6.45 -23.48 10.60
N ASP A 157 6.22 -24.65 11.22
CA ASP A 157 6.25 -25.94 10.53
C ASP A 157 4.97 -26.20 9.73
N LEU A 158 5.13 -26.45 8.44
CA LEU A 158 4.05 -26.70 7.48
C LEU A 158 3.21 -27.95 7.82
N ALA A 159 3.71 -28.88 8.63
CA ALA A 159 2.91 -29.99 9.16
C ALA A 159 1.68 -29.53 9.96
N ASN A 160 1.70 -28.31 10.49
CA ASN A 160 0.62 -27.79 11.34
C ASN A 160 -0.51 -27.10 10.57
N VAL A 161 -0.39 -26.93 9.24
CA VAL A 161 -1.42 -26.29 8.39
C VAL A 161 -2.83 -26.89 8.59
N PRO A 162 -3.03 -28.21 8.66
CA PRO A 162 -4.34 -28.78 8.95
C PRO A 162 -4.92 -28.34 10.31
N GLY A 163 -4.06 -28.18 11.32
CA GLY A 163 -4.47 -27.69 12.65
C GLY A 163 -4.92 -26.23 12.60
N TYR A 164 -4.16 -25.37 11.92
CA TYR A 164 -4.53 -23.96 11.75
C TYR A 164 -5.81 -23.78 10.93
N ARG A 165 -6.04 -24.65 9.94
CA ARG A 165 -7.31 -24.68 9.20
C ARG A 165 -8.50 -24.97 10.12
N ARG A 166 -8.40 -25.99 10.98
CA ARG A 166 -9.44 -26.31 11.97
C ARG A 166 -9.71 -25.15 12.92
N ILE A 167 -8.66 -24.47 13.38
CA ILE A 167 -8.77 -23.29 14.25
C ILE A 167 -9.50 -22.15 13.53
N ARG A 168 -9.11 -21.84 12.29
CA ARG A 168 -9.75 -20.81 11.45
C ARG A 168 -11.23 -21.12 11.23
N GLU A 169 -11.56 -22.34 10.81
CA GLU A 169 -12.94 -22.77 10.57
C GLU A 169 -13.79 -22.69 11.84
N ALA A 170 -13.26 -23.12 12.98
CA ALA A 170 -13.97 -23.03 14.26
C ALA A 170 -14.22 -21.58 14.70
N LEU A 171 -13.24 -20.67 14.50
CA LEU A 171 -13.42 -19.25 14.77
C LEU A 171 -14.48 -18.64 13.84
N ARG A 172 -14.42 -18.94 12.53
CA ARG A 172 -15.37 -18.43 11.53
C ARG A 172 -16.79 -18.97 11.72
N ALA A 173 -16.93 -20.14 12.35
CA ALA A 173 -18.24 -20.66 12.76
C ALA A 173 -18.84 -19.88 13.96
N LEU A 174 -18.02 -19.25 14.81
CA LEU A 174 -18.46 -18.40 15.91
C LEU A 174 -18.81 -16.98 15.43
N ASP A 175 -18.00 -16.45 14.51
CA ASP A 175 -18.22 -15.18 13.82
C ASP A 175 -17.56 -15.24 12.43
N ALA A 176 -18.38 -15.18 11.38
CA ALA A 176 -17.93 -15.27 9.99
C ALA A 176 -16.92 -14.16 9.62
N ASN A 177 -16.93 -13.03 10.32
CA ASN A 177 -16.05 -11.89 10.07
C ASN A 177 -14.84 -11.83 11.01
N ALA A 178 -14.74 -12.69 12.01
CA ALA A 178 -13.65 -12.66 13.00
C ALA A 178 -12.26 -12.92 12.39
N LEU A 179 -11.37 -11.94 12.51
CA LEU A 179 -9.96 -12.00 12.09
C LEU A 179 -9.19 -13.08 12.85
N LEU A 180 -8.33 -13.80 12.15
CA LEU A 180 -7.29 -14.63 12.75
C LEU A 180 -5.92 -14.06 12.37
N ILE A 181 -5.28 -13.39 13.31
CA ILE A 181 -3.92 -12.87 13.16
C ILE A 181 -2.96 -13.86 13.82
N GLY A 182 -2.08 -14.48 13.04
CA GLY A 182 -1.08 -15.41 13.54
C GLY A 182 0.25 -14.73 13.83
N ASN A 183 0.89 -15.07 14.94
CA ASN A 183 2.22 -14.58 15.28
C ASN A 183 3.24 -15.73 15.41
N PRO A 184 3.93 -16.07 14.32
CA PRO A 184 5.12 -16.91 14.37
C PRO A 184 6.38 -16.14 14.80
N GLY A 185 6.35 -14.80 14.82
CA GLY A 185 7.49 -13.93 15.15
C GLY A 185 8.64 -13.93 14.14
N GLN A 186 8.56 -14.75 13.10
CA GLN A 186 9.62 -14.93 12.11
C GLN A 186 9.05 -15.26 10.71
N PRO A 187 9.73 -14.88 9.62
CA PRO A 187 9.19 -15.00 8.26
C PRO A 187 9.29 -16.41 7.68
N PHE A 188 9.83 -17.35 8.45
CA PHE A 188 10.21 -18.66 7.96
C PHE A 188 9.07 -19.66 8.08
N THR A 189 8.88 -20.46 7.02
CA THR A 189 8.13 -21.71 7.08
C THR A 189 9.11 -22.84 6.82
N VAL A 190 9.49 -23.59 7.85
CA VAL A 190 10.37 -24.75 7.67
C VAL A 190 9.48 -25.88 7.13
N ASN A 191 9.99 -26.65 6.16
CA ASN A 191 9.42 -27.96 5.82
C ASN A 191 10.36 -29.08 6.30
N PRO A 192 10.61 -29.21 7.63
CA PRO A 192 11.50 -30.25 8.13
C PRO A 192 10.83 -31.63 8.06
N SER A 193 9.51 -31.64 7.99
CA SER A 193 8.62 -32.80 8.05
C SER A 193 8.27 -33.40 6.68
N GLN A 194 8.75 -32.79 5.57
CA GLN A 194 8.34 -33.12 4.20
C GLN A 194 6.81 -33.07 4.00
N ALA A 195 6.12 -32.21 4.76
CA ALA A 195 4.69 -32.01 4.67
C ALA A 195 4.27 -31.53 3.28
N ALA A 196 3.11 -31.99 2.82
CA ALA A 196 2.55 -31.64 1.51
C ALA A 196 2.06 -30.19 1.39
N ALA A 197 2.03 -29.43 2.50
CA ALA A 197 1.55 -28.06 2.49
C ALA A 197 2.60 -27.08 1.98
N THR A 198 2.16 -25.98 1.35
CA THR A 198 3.02 -24.88 0.90
C THR A 198 2.99 -23.69 1.87
N ALA A 199 3.97 -22.79 1.75
CA ALA A 199 3.96 -21.53 2.49
C ALA A 199 2.72 -20.66 2.18
N GLN A 200 2.22 -20.69 0.93
CA GLN A 200 0.97 -20.02 0.58
C GLN A 200 -0.22 -20.65 1.29
N GLN A 201 -0.29 -21.99 1.37
CA GLN A 201 -1.36 -22.67 2.10
C GLN A 201 -1.28 -22.41 3.61
N TYR A 202 -0.08 -22.26 4.17
CA TYR A 202 0.12 -21.81 5.54
C TYR A 202 -0.42 -20.39 5.74
N ALA A 203 0.03 -19.45 4.91
CA ALA A 203 -0.39 -18.05 4.98
C ALA A 203 -1.91 -17.90 4.82
N ALA A 204 -2.51 -18.67 3.91
CA ALA A 204 -3.95 -18.67 3.67
C ALA A 204 -4.79 -19.13 4.89
N GLN A 205 -4.20 -19.63 5.98
CA GLN A 205 -4.96 -19.91 7.21
C GLN A 205 -5.21 -18.67 8.07
N PHE A 206 -4.54 -17.55 7.77
CA PHE A 206 -4.57 -16.34 8.57
C PHE A 206 -5.01 -15.14 7.72
N ASP A 207 -5.63 -14.15 8.34
CA ASP A 207 -5.93 -12.87 7.69
C ASP A 207 -4.69 -11.96 7.69
N ALA A 208 -3.88 -12.08 8.73
CA ALA A 208 -2.57 -11.45 8.81
C ALA A 208 -1.56 -12.34 9.55
N LEU A 209 -0.27 -12.19 9.21
CA LEU A 209 0.84 -12.86 9.86
C LEU A 209 1.87 -11.86 10.37
N VAL A 210 2.17 -11.90 11.67
CA VAL A 210 3.32 -11.19 12.26
C VAL A 210 4.58 -11.98 11.93
N VAL A 211 5.19 -11.63 10.80
CA VAL A 211 6.39 -12.30 10.25
C VAL A 211 7.69 -11.77 10.82
N PHE A 212 7.62 -10.84 11.77
CA PHE A 212 8.76 -10.36 12.52
C PHE A 212 8.32 -9.91 13.90
N GLU A 213 8.95 -10.45 14.93
CA GLU A 213 8.89 -9.98 16.30
C GLU A 213 10.30 -10.00 16.88
N GLY A 214 10.87 -8.82 17.15
CA GLY A 214 12.27 -8.77 17.55
C GLY A 214 12.85 -7.36 17.74
N HIS A 215 14.14 -7.33 18.06
CA HIS A 215 14.88 -6.09 18.28
C HIS A 215 15.07 -5.29 16.97
N SER A 216 15.09 -3.95 17.09
CA SER A 216 15.32 -3.02 15.97
C SER A 216 16.57 -3.34 15.15
N ASP A 217 17.65 -3.79 15.78
CA ASP A 217 18.90 -4.13 15.10
C ASP A 217 18.72 -5.29 14.12
N THR A 218 17.95 -6.32 14.51
CA THR A 218 17.61 -7.45 13.63
C THR A 218 16.69 -6.99 12.51
N PHE A 219 15.68 -6.17 12.81
CA PHE A 219 14.74 -5.68 11.80
C PHE A 219 15.45 -4.83 10.74
N SER A 220 16.37 -3.97 11.17
CA SER A 220 17.11 -3.07 10.27
C SER A 220 18.24 -3.78 9.52
N GLY A 221 18.91 -4.75 10.14
CA GLY A 221 20.09 -5.40 9.58
C GLY A 221 19.81 -6.67 8.78
N SER A 222 19.11 -7.65 9.38
CA SER A 222 19.05 -9.02 8.84
C SER A 222 17.67 -9.51 8.43
N TYR A 223 16.59 -8.82 8.82
CA TYR A 223 15.25 -9.19 8.39
C TYR A 223 15.08 -9.03 6.87
N VAL A 224 14.60 -10.10 6.23
CA VAL A 224 14.23 -10.14 4.82
C VAL A 224 12.76 -10.56 4.73
N ARG A 225 12.00 -9.81 3.92
CA ARG A 225 10.60 -10.13 3.64
C ARG A 225 10.50 -11.53 3.02
N PRO A 226 9.56 -12.39 3.47
CA PRO A 226 9.42 -13.72 2.90
C PRO A 226 9.08 -13.67 1.40
N PRO A 227 9.73 -14.46 0.53
CA PRO A 227 9.48 -14.46 -0.91
C PRO A 227 8.06 -14.87 -1.31
N TRP A 228 7.38 -15.65 -0.46
CA TRP A 228 6.02 -16.13 -0.72
C TRP A 228 4.94 -15.07 -0.45
N ALA A 229 5.26 -13.95 0.18
CA ALA A 229 4.29 -12.90 0.46
C ALA A 229 3.98 -12.06 -0.80
N GLY A 230 2.72 -11.64 -0.96
CA GLY A 230 2.30 -10.72 -2.06
C GLY A 230 1.38 -11.31 -3.13
N GLY A 231 0.92 -12.56 -2.98
CA GLY A 231 -0.17 -13.11 -3.82
C GLY A 231 -1.54 -12.53 -3.45
N ALA A 232 -2.50 -12.55 -4.38
CA ALA A 232 -3.86 -12.01 -4.17
C ALA A 232 -4.62 -12.66 -2.98
N ASP A 233 -4.25 -13.88 -2.60
CA ASP A 233 -4.83 -14.63 -1.46
C ASP A 233 -3.88 -14.71 -0.25
N ALA A 234 -2.79 -13.94 -0.25
CA ALA A 234 -1.83 -13.96 0.85
C ALA A 234 -2.34 -13.16 2.05
N ALA A 235 -2.10 -13.67 3.26
CA ALA A 235 -2.27 -12.92 4.50
C ALA A 235 -1.53 -11.58 4.43
N GLU A 236 -2.11 -10.54 5.01
CA GLU A 236 -1.38 -9.30 5.22
C GLU A 236 -0.17 -9.53 6.13
N LEU A 237 0.94 -8.83 5.88
CA LEU A 237 2.12 -8.95 6.73
C LEU A 237 2.07 -7.99 7.91
N GLY A 238 2.64 -8.40 9.03
CA GLY A 238 2.85 -7.56 10.19
C GLY A 238 4.23 -7.69 10.81
N SER A 239 4.60 -6.69 11.61
CA SER A 239 5.82 -6.69 12.41
C SER A 239 5.64 -5.99 13.75
N ILE A 240 6.25 -6.57 14.77
CA ILE A 240 6.38 -6.04 16.12
C ILE A 240 7.87 -5.78 16.35
N VAL A 241 8.27 -4.52 16.51
CA VAL A 241 9.69 -4.13 16.63
C VAL A 241 9.91 -3.45 17.98
N TYR A 242 10.73 -4.03 18.85
CA TYR A 242 11.08 -3.45 20.15
C TYR A 242 12.54 -2.98 20.20
N GLY A 243 12.94 -2.31 21.27
CA GLY A 243 14.30 -1.78 21.43
C GLY A 243 14.59 -0.65 20.45
N VAL A 244 13.64 0.28 20.28
CA VAL A 244 13.73 1.40 19.33
C VAL A 244 13.88 2.71 20.11
N PRO A 245 15.09 3.11 20.54
CA PRO A 245 15.23 4.11 21.59
C PRO A 245 14.95 5.55 21.16
N THR A 246 14.88 5.84 19.85
CA THR A 246 14.73 7.22 19.36
C THR A 246 13.59 7.37 18.34
N PRO A 247 12.95 8.56 18.26
CA PRO A 247 11.98 8.86 17.21
C PRO A 247 12.53 8.70 15.78
N ALA A 248 13.82 8.96 15.58
CA ALA A 248 14.46 8.79 14.27
C ALA A 248 14.51 7.30 13.85
N GLN A 249 14.89 6.41 14.78
CA GLN A 249 14.87 4.96 14.53
C GLN A 249 13.44 4.45 14.38
N MET A 250 12.48 4.98 15.15
CA MET A 250 11.06 4.67 15.00
C MET A 250 10.58 4.96 13.57
N ARG A 251 10.87 6.16 13.04
CA ARG A 251 10.51 6.54 11.66
C ARG A 251 11.17 5.60 10.65
N ALA A 252 12.47 5.34 10.80
CA ALA A 252 13.19 4.44 9.92
C ALA A 252 12.62 3.01 9.93
N ASN A 253 12.22 2.49 11.09
CA ASN A 253 11.59 1.17 11.19
C ASN A 253 10.19 1.14 10.56
N LEU A 254 9.37 2.19 10.76
CA LEU A 254 8.07 2.28 10.10
C LEU A 254 8.22 2.39 8.57
N GLN A 255 9.17 3.17 8.06
CA GLN A 255 9.48 3.22 6.62
C GLN A 255 9.89 1.85 6.08
N ARG A 256 10.77 1.14 6.79
CA ARG A 256 11.18 -0.22 6.40
C ARG A 256 10.00 -1.19 6.41
N ALA A 257 9.11 -1.10 7.39
CA ALA A 257 7.90 -1.91 7.44
C ALA A 257 7.02 -1.66 6.21
N VAL A 258 6.77 -0.39 5.85
CA VAL A 258 5.98 -0.04 4.65
C VAL A 258 6.64 -0.56 3.37
N ALA A 259 7.95 -0.33 3.22
CA ALA A 259 8.74 -0.77 2.06
C ALA A 259 8.79 -2.30 1.92
N ARG A 260 8.65 -3.03 3.03
CA ARG A 260 8.55 -4.49 3.07
C ARG A 260 7.10 -4.99 3.06
N GLU A 261 6.16 -4.10 2.75
CA GLU A 261 4.73 -4.38 2.64
C GLU A 261 4.03 -4.83 3.92
N HIS A 262 4.57 -4.48 5.09
CA HIS A 262 3.89 -4.73 6.35
C HIS A 262 2.73 -3.74 6.50
N ARG A 263 1.56 -4.25 6.85
CA ARG A 263 0.30 -3.50 7.02
C ARG A 263 -0.18 -3.49 8.45
N TRP A 264 0.31 -4.38 9.30
CA TRP A 264 0.09 -4.36 10.74
C TRP A 264 1.42 -4.10 11.45
N VAL A 265 1.54 -2.98 12.16
CA VAL A 265 2.81 -2.58 12.76
C VAL A 265 2.66 -2.26 14.23
N TYR A 266 3.72 -2.56 14.99
CA TYR A 266 3.96 -2.04 16.32
C TYR A 266 5.44 -1.73 16.46
N VAL A 267 5.75 -0.60 17.10
CA VAL A 267 7.11 -0.19 17.38
C VAL A 267 7.16 0.27 18.84
N SER A 268 8.09 -0.27 19.61
CA SER A 268 8.28 0.02 21.04
C SER A 268 9.69 0.51 21.32
N ASP A 269 9.85 1.54 22.16
CA ASP A 269 11.14 1.88 22.74
C ASP A 269 11.51 1.03 23.96
N ASP A 270 10.61 0.15 24.39
CA ASP A 270 10.86 -0.74 25.50
C ASP A 270 11.77 -1.92 25.14
N LEU A 271 12.32 -2.54 26.18
CA LEU A 271 13.35 -3.57 26.14
C LEU A 271 12.75 -4.97 26.36
N PRO A 272 13.47 -6.04 25.96
CA PRO A 272 12.90 -7.39 25.79
C PRO A 272 12.36 -8.10 27.04
N ALA A 273 12.46 -7.50 28.24
CA ALA A 273 11.87 -8.11 29.43
C ALA A 273 10.33 -8.13 29.36
N ASN A 274 9.71 -7.04 28.88
CA ASN A 274 8.26 -6.95 28.71
C ASN A 274 7.83 -5.81 27.76
N PRO A 275 8.19 -5.84 26.45
CA PRO A 275 8.05 -4.69 25.54
C PRO A 275 6.62 -4.21 25.21
N TYR A 276 5.62 -4.71 25.94
CA TYR A 276 4.19 -4.67 25.66
C TYR A 276 3.36 -4.13 26.84
N ASP A 277 3.99 -3.67 27.92
CA ASP A 277 3.31 -3.18 29.12
C ASP A 277 3.07 -1.67 29.15
N TYR A 278 3.75 -0.89 28.32
CA TYR A 278 3.44 0.53 28.08
C TYR A 278 3.60 0.93 26.60
N LEU A 279 2.97 2.05 26.23
CA LEU A 279 3.16 2.67 24.92
C LEU A 279 4.46 3.47 24.89
N SER A 280 5.13 3.48 23.74
CA SER A 280 6.38 4.21 23.58
C SER A 280 6.28 5.66 24.03
N ARG A 281 7.37 6.21 24.57
CA ARG A 281 7.43 7.65 24.95
C ARG A 281 7.14 8.62 23.80
N TYR A 282 7.30 8.17 22.57
CA TYR A 282 7.03 8.92 21.33
C TYR A 282 5.72 8.47 20.62
N TRP A 283 4.78 7.89 21.36
CA TRP A 283 3.49 7.45 20.81
C TRP A 283 2.78 8.55 20.00
N PRO A 284 2.67 9.82 20.46
CA PRO A 284 2.08 10.88 19.64
C PRO A 284 2.77 11.08 18.28
N GLU A 285 4.11 11.03 18.24
CA GLU A 285 4.89 11.14 17.00
C GLU A 285 4.71 9.93 16.09
N GLN A 286 4.56 8.73 16.65
CA GLN A 286 4.19 7.52 15.89
C GLN A 286 2.86 7.72 15.18
N LEU A 287 1.83 8.20 15.89
CA LEU A 287 0.50 8.43 15.32
C LEU A 287 0.53 9.45 14.19
N LEU A 288 1.32 10.52 14.33
CA LEU A 288 1.49 11.51 13.26
C LEU A 288 2.26 10.92 12.08
N TYR A 289 3.31 10.16 12.34
CA TYR A 289 4.15 9.63 11.28
C TYR A 289 3.45 8.55 10.45
N LEU A 290 2.70 7.64 11.07
CA LEU A 290 1.92 6.64 10.34
C LEU A 290 0.90 7.30 9.40
N ARG A 291 0.32 8.44 9.79
CA ARG A 291 -0.53 9.24 8.89
C ARG A 291 0.23 9.74 7.68
N THR A 292 1.47 10.20 7.84
CA THR A 292 2.29 10.63 6.69
C THR A 292 2.59 9.47 5.73
N LEU A 293 2.76 8.25 6.27
CA LEU A 293 2.97 7.03 5.47
C LEU A 293 1.69 6.57 4.76
N ASN A 294 0.54 6.75 5.40
CA ASN A 294 -0.77 6.41 4.83
C ASN A 294 -1.36 7.49 3.93
N ALA A 295 -0.83 8.70 3.98
CA ALA A 295 -1.22 9.76 3.08
C ALA A 295 -0.93 9.30 1.65
N SER A 296 -1.94 9.37 0.79
CA SER A 296 -1.67 9.37 -0.65
C SER A 296 -0.79 10.59 -0.93
N PRO A 297 0.20 10.50 -1.83
CA PRO A 297 0.92 11.69 -2.23
C PRO A 297 -0.12 12.73 -2.71
N PRO A 298 0.09 14.03 -2.46
CA PRO A 298 -0.82 15.04 -2.99
C PRO A 298 -1.02 14.77 -4.48
N ALA A 299 -2.28 14.78 -4.93
CA ALA A 299 -2.60 14.52 -6.32
C ALA A 299 -1.79 15.49 -7.19
N PHE A 300 -0.98 14.93 -8.11
CA PHE A 300 -0.18 15.74 -9.02
C PHE A 300 -1.10 16.69 -9.78
N VAL A 301 -0.98 18.00 -9.59
CA VAL A 301 -1.77 18.96 -10.39
C VAL A 301 -0.92 19.31 -11.59
N VAL A 302 -1.40 19.08 -12.81
CA VAL A 302 -0.66 19.34 -14.05
C VAL A 302 -0.17 20.80 -14.10
N PRO A 303 1.13 21.08 -13.93
CA PRO A 303 1.67 22.44 -13.98
C PRO A 303 2.04 22.86 -15.41
N ALA A 304 2.28 24.16 -15.63
CA ALA A 304 2.83 24.67 -16.89
C ALA A 304 4.12 23.94 -17.32
N GLY A 305 4.88 23.48 -16.32
CA GLY A 305 6.08 22.69 -16.46
C GLY A 305 5.89 21.31 -17.07
N ILE A 306 4.73 20.85 -17.52
CA ILE A 306 4.62 19.62 -18.35
C ILE A 306 4.91 19.86 -19.84
N SER A 307 4.93 21.12 -20.27
CA SER A 307 5.20 21.48 -21.68
C SER A 307 6.53 20.88 -22.15
N GLY A 308 6.55 20.37 -23.37
CA GLY A 308 7.70 19.67 -23.95
C GLY A 308 7.33 18.38 -24.67
N ASN A 309 8.35 17.60 -25.03
CA ASN A 309 8.19 16.34 -25.75
C ASN A 309 8.19 15.16 -24.78
N TRP A 310 7.35 14.18 -25.07
CA TRP A 310 7.10 12.98 -24.29
C TRP A 310 7.06 11.77 -25.23
N SER A 311 7.62 10.65 -24.81
CA SER A 311 7.71 9.44 -25.62
C SER A 311 7.42 8.19 -24.78
N PRO A 312 6.87 7.12 -25.37
CA PRO A 312 6.84 5.84 -24.69
C PRO A 312 8.27 5.31 -24.48
N PRO A 313 8.65 4.85 -23.27
CA PRO A 313 10.04 4.49 -22.96
C PRO A 313 10.62 3.36 -23.83
N ASN A 314 9.77 2.46 -24.30
CA ASN A 314 10.16 1.26 -25.06
C ASN A 314 9.74 1.32 -26.54
N GLN A 315 9.26 2.47 -27.03
CA GLN A 315 8.82 2.64 -28.43
C GLN A 315 9.39 3.94 -29.00
N ASN A 316 10.66 3.89 -29.39
CA ASN A 316 11.33 5.04 -30.01
C ASN A 316 10.72 5.35 -31.39
N GLY A 317 10.61 6.64 -31.73
CA GLY A 317 10.21 7.10 -33.07
C GLY A 317 8.80 7.69 -33.16
N HIS A 318 8.02 7.70 -32.07
CA HIS A 318 6.73 8.37 -31.99
C HIS A 318 6.53 8.97 -30.60
N GLY A 319 5.66 9.97 -30.46
CA GLY A 319 5.49 10.64 -29.17
C GLY A 319 4.63 11.89 -29.24
N PHE A 320 4.43 12.50 -28.08
CA PHE A 320 3.60 13.68 -27.90
C PHE A 320 4.45 14.91 -27.67
N GLN A 321 4.02 16.04 -28.21
CA GLN A 321 4.43 17.34 -27.72
C GLN A 321 3.24 17.99 -27.02
N PHE A 322 3.43 18.40 -25.76
CA PHE A 322 2.45 19.19 -25.02
C PHE A 322 2.84 20.66 -25.01
N GLU A 323 1.84 21.51 -25.18
CA GLU A 323 1.94 22.95 -24.97
C GLU A 323 0.78 23.41 -24.09
N MET A 324 1.12 23.92 -22.91
CA MET A 324 0.17 24.54 -21.99
C MET A 324 -0.19 25.92 -22.54
N ILE A 325 -1.46 26.11 -22.88
CA ILE A 325 -1.97 27.37 -23.44
C ILE A 325 -2.31 28.34 -22.32
N ASP A 326 -2.95 27.82 -21.27
CA ASP A 326 -3.28 28.54 -20.05
C ASP A 326 -3.37 27.55 -18.86
N ALA A 327 -3.89 28.00 -17.71
CA ALA A 327 -4.00 27.19 -16.50
C ALA A 327 -4.96 25.99 -16.60
N THR A 328 -5.81 25.97 -17.63
CA THR A 328 -6.85 24.96 -17.83
C THR A 328 -6.81 24.30 -19.20
N THR A 329 -6.11 24.89 -20.18
CA THR A 329 -6.13 24.44 -21.58
C THR A 329 -4.75 23.96 -22.03
N VAL A 330 -4.72 22.80 -22.67
CA VAL A 330 -3.50 22.19 -23.25
C VAL A 330 -3.75 21.77 -24.69
N THR A 331 -2.71 21.89 -25.51
CA THR A 331 -2.66 21.21 -26.81
C THR A 331 -1.67 20.06 -26.78
N ALA A 332 -1.98 19.02 -27.53
CA ALA A 332 -1.10 17.87 -27.73
C ALA A 332 -0.95 17.57 -29.22
N PHE A 333 0.28 17.36 -29.67
CA PHE A 333 0.60 16.89 -31.01
C PHE A 333 1.18 15.49 -30.90
N TRP A 334 0.45 14.49 -31.37
CA TRP A 334 0.95 13.12 -31.43
C TRP A 334 1.56 12.86 -32.81
N PHE A 335 2.88 12.75 -32.85
CA PHE A 335 3.63 12.28 -34.00
C PHE A 335 3.64 10.76 -33.96
N THR A 336 2.96 10.10 -34.90
CA THR A 336 2.80 8.63 -34.91
C THR A 336 2.60 8.08 -36.32
N PHE A 337 2.13 6.83 -36.42
CA PHE A 337 1.90 6.11 -37.65
C PHE A 337 0.47 5.56 -37.69
N ASP A 338 -0.14 5.50 -38.87
CA ASP A 338 -1.38 4.73 -39.05
C ASP A 338 -1.10 3.22 -39.19
N ASN A 339 -2.15 2.39 -39.20
CA ASN A 339 -2.01 0.93 -39.26
C ASN A 339 -1.31 0.43 -40.55
N ALA A 340 -1.18 1.28 -41.57
CA ALA A 340 -0.46 0.99 -42.81
C ALA A 340 1.00 1.47 -42.78
N GLY A 341 1.46 2.06 -41.67
CA GLY A 341 2.82 2.53 -41.48
C GLY A 341 3.10 3.93 -42.03
N ASN A 342 2.07 4.69 -42.44
CA ASN A 342 2.28 6.06 -42.91
C ASN A 342 2.45 7.01 -41.72
N GLU A 343 3.37 7.95 -41.81
CA GLU A 343 3.54 9.03 -40.83
C GLU A 343 2.31 9.93 -40.76
N VAL A 344 1.84 10.21 -39.55
CA VAL A 344 0.62 10.97 -39.27
C VAL A 344 0.76 11.81 -38.02
N TRP A 345 0.12 12.98 -38.02
CA TRP A 345 0.08 13.88 -36.89
C TRP A 345 -1.37 13.99 -36.42
N ILE A 346 -1.60 13.68 -35.15
CA ILE A 346 -2.91 13.83 -34.50
C ILE A 346 -2.82 15.03 -33.57
N LEU A 347 -3.79 15.94 -33.68
CA LEU A 347 -3.81 17.18 -32.90
C LEU A 347 -4.97 17.12 -31.92
N GLY A 348 -4.68 17.31 -30.64
CA GLY A 348 -5.66 17.38 -29.56
C GLY A 348 -5.66 18.74 -28.88
N VAL A 349 -6.85 19.18 -28.48
CA VAL A 349 -7.05 20.31 -27.56
C VAL A 349 -7.91 19.80 -26.43
N GLY A 350 -7.57 20.12 -25.19
CA GLY A 350 -8.38 19.68 -24.07
C GLY A 350 -8.12 20.40 -22.77
N SER A 351 -8.89 20.00 -21.78
CA SER A 351 -8.95 20.65 -20.47
C SER A 351 -8.23 19.86 -19.40
N ILE A 352 -7.59 20.57 -18.48
CA ILE A 352 -6.93 20.03 -17.29
C ILE A 352 -7.96 19.84 -16.18
N ASP A 353 -7.97 18.65 -15.58
CA ASP A 353 -8.68 18.37 -14.33
C ASP A 353 -7.74 17.60 -13.39
N GLY A 354 -7.19 18.33 -12.41
CA GLY A 354 -6.20 17.79 -11.47
C GLY A 354 -4.98 17.23 -12.18
N ASN A 355 -4.84 15.90 -12.16
CA ASN A 355 -3.74 15.17 -12.80
C ASN A 355 -4.07 14.65 -14.20
N ARG A 356 -5.22 15.03 -14.76
CA ARG A 356 -5.71 14.51 -16.04
C ARG A 356 -5.85 15.60 -17.07
N ILE A 357 -5.73 15.19 -18.34
CA ILE A 357 -6.08 16.01 -19.49
C ILE A 357 -6.97 15.19 -20.40
N GLN A 358 -8.17 15.67 -20.68
CA GLN A 358 -9.10 15.03 -21.61
C GLN A 358 -9.20 15.89 -22.86
N MET A 359 -8.97 15.28 -24.03
CA MET A 359 -8.88 16.00 -25.30
C MET A 359 -9.72 15.34 -26.39
N ASP A 360 -10.38 16.17 -27.17
CA ASP A 360 -10.86 15.79 -28.49
C ASP A 360 -9.72 15.96 -29.50
N ALA A 361 -9.57 14.98 -30.38
CA ALA A 361 -8.47 14.90 -31.32
C ALA A 361 -8.95 14.85 -32.77
N ILE A 362 -8.18 15.48 -33.65
CA ILE A 362 -8.42 15.55 -35.10
C ILE A 362 -7.17 15.09 -35.87
N ARG A 363 -7.38 14.64 -37.11
CA ARG A 363 -6.30 14.34 -38.06
C ARG A 363 -6.44 15.25 -39.27
N THR A 364 -5.41 16.03 -39.58
CA THR A 364 -5.40 16.86 -40.80
C THR A 364 -5.04 16.00 -42.01
N ARG A 365 -5.76 16.15 -43.13
CA ARG A 365 -5.54 15.41 -44.38
C ARG A 365 -5.59 16.31 -45.61
N GLY A 366 -5.08 15.81 -46.74
CA GLY A 366 -5.22 16.41 -48.08
C GLY A 366 -4.20 17.49 -48.44
N GLY A 367 -3.33 17.87 -47.50
CA GLY A 367 -2.23 18.80 -47.74
C GLY A 367 -1.14 18.22 -48.64
N ARG A 368 -0.51 19.10 -49.43
CA ARG A 368 0.71 18.82 -50.20
C ARG A 368 1.73 19.92 -49.95
N PHE A 369 3.01 19.59 -50.07
CA PHE A 369 4.08 20.56 -49.88
C PHE A 369 4.03 21.68 -50.94
N PRO A 370 4.30 22.95 -50.58
CA PRO A 370 4.41 24.04 -51.55
C PRO A 370 5.40 23.70 -52.69
N PRO A 371 5.11 24.10 -53.95
CA PRO A 371 4.04 24.99 -54.37
C PRO A 371 2.68 24.32 -54.59
N ASN A 372 2.56 22.99 -54.45
CA ASN A 372 1.34 22.24 -54.74
C ASN A 372 0.26 22.33 -53.63
N PHE A 373 0.46 23.21 -52.66
CA PHE A 373 -0.48 23.39 -51.55
C PHE A 373 -1.77 24.03 -52.06
N ASN A 374 -2.90 23.36 -51.82
CA ASN A 374 -4.23 23.90 -52.07
C ASN A 374 -5.02 23.92 -50.75
N PRO A 375 -5.37 25.10 -50.21
CA PRO A 375 -6.11 25.19 -48.96
C PRO A 375 -7.48 24.51 -49.03
N ALA A 376 -8.11 24.44 -50.20
CA ALA A 376 -9.42 23.78 -50.38
C ALA A 376 -9.35 22.25 -50.24
N SER A 377 -8.16 21.66 -50.33
CA SER A 377 -7.97 20.21 -50.16
C SER A 377 -7.84 19.79 -48.69
N ILE A 378 -7.76 20.75 -47.76
CA ILE A 378 -7.52 20.47 -46.34
C ILE A 378 -8.81 20.05 -45.63
N THR A 379 -8.81 18.86 -45.05
CA THR A 379 -9.90 18.38 -44.18
C THR A 379 -9.36 18.05 -42.80
N ARG A 380 -10.21 18.20 -41.77
CA ARG A 380 -9.88 17.89 -40.36
C ARG A 380 -10.96 17.01 -39.73
N PRO A 381 -11.15 15.77 -40.21
CA PRO A 381 -12.06 14.83 -39.56
C PRO A 381 -11.67 14.62 -38.09
N SER A 382 -12.68 14.34 -37.27
CA SER A 382 -12.47 13.81 -35.92
C SER A 382 -11.64 12.53 -36.01
N TRP A 383 -10.63 12.44 -35.16
CA TRP A 383 -9.83 11.23 -34.98
C TRP A 383 -10.33 10.44 -33.77
N GLY A 384 -10.84 11.10 -32.73
CA GLY A 384 -11.35 10.48 -31.51
C GLY A 384 -10.97 11.26 -30.26
N THR A 385 -10.74 10.56 -29.14
CA THR A 385 -10.35 11.17 -27.85
C THR A 385 -9.00 10.69 -27.37
N LEU A 386 -8.32 11.54 -26.60
CA LEU A 386 -7.08 11.26 -25.86
C LEU A 386 -7.28 11.65 -24.39
N ASP A 387 -7.08 10.69 -23.49
CA ASP A 387 -7.19 10.86 -22.05
C ASP A 387 -5.83 10.61 -21.39
N PHE A 388 -5.19 11.67 -20.91
CA PHE A 388 -3.90 11.62 -20.24
C PHE A 388 -4.06 11.58 -18.72
N THR A 389 -3.18 10.86 -18.03
CA THR A 389 -3.06 10.88 -16.57
C THR A 389 -1.59 11.00 -16.19
N PHE A 390 -1.24 12.05 -15.45
CA PHE A 390 0.12 12.34 -15.01
C PHE A 390 0.33 11.79 -13.59
N ALA A 391 1.43 11.06 -13.42
CA ALA A 391 1.87 10.55 -12.11
C ALA A 391 2.91 11.47 -11.47
N SER A 392 3.70 12.18 -12.29
CA SER A 392 4.77 13.07 -11.88
C SER A 392 5.16 14.00 -13.05
N CYS A 393 6.19 14.83 -12.84
CA CYS A 393 6.77 15.71 -13.86
C CYS A 393 7.41 15.00 -15.06
N ASP A 394 7.70 13.71 -14.92
CA ASP A 394 8.42 12.90 -15.89
C ASP A 394 7.66 11.64 -16.33
N ARG A 395 6.51 11.32 -15.71
CA ARG A 395 5.72 10.12 -15.99
C ARG A 395 4.24 10.44 -16.21
N ALA A 396 3.71 9.91 -17.30
CA ALA A 396 2.29 9.98 -17.63
C ALA A 396 1.83 8.71 -18.34
N SER A 397 0.53 8.55 -18.50
CA SER A 397 -0.07 7.56 -19.39
C SER A 397 -1.11 8.24 -20.27
N VAL A 398 -1.35 7.69 -21.46
CA VAL A 398 -2.43 8.09 -22.36
C VAL A 398 -3.32 6.89 -22.66
N ARG A 399 -4.62 7.12 -22.70
CA ARG A 399 -5.60 6.22 -23.31
C ARG A 399 -6.20 6.92 -24.51
N TRP A 400 -6.49 6.18 -25.57
CA TRP A 400 -7.19 6.73 -26.72
C TRP A 400 -8.38 5.88 -27.12
N THR A 401 -9.35 6.54 -27.73
CA THR A 401 -10.42 5.92 -28.50
C THR A 401 -10.48 6.61 -29.85
N SER A 402 -10.25 5.89 -30.94
CA SER A 402 -10.27 6.43 -32.29
C SER A 402 -11.52 6.01 -33.07
N THR A 403 -12.08 6.94 -33.82
CA THR A 403 -13.17 6.70 -34.79
C THR A 403 -12.66 6.55 -36.23
N ASP A 404 -11.36 6.77 -36.45
CA ASP A 404 -10.71 6.67 -37.75
C ASP A 404 -10.27 5.22 -38.01
N ALA A 405 -10.88 4.57 -38.99
CA ALA A 405 -10.62 3.16 -39.33
C ALA A 405 -9.17 2.87 -39.75
N ALA A 406 -8.35 3.91 -40.02
CA ALA A 406 -6.92 3.76 -40.26
C ALA A 406 -6.11 3.44 -38.99
N PHE A 407 -6.72 3.48 -37.79
CA PHE A 407 -6.06 3.27 -36.51
C PHE A 407 -6.71 2.15 -35.70
N THR A 408 -5.96 1.61 -34.74
CA THR A 408 -6.53 0.71 -33.72
C THR A 408 -7.51 1.49 -32.85
N ALA A 409 -8.76 0.99 -32.77
CA ALA A 409 -9.90 1.72 -32.22
C ALA A 409 -9.75 2.16 -30.76
N ALA A 410 -8.99 1.43 -29.93
CA ALA A 410 -8.67 1.85 -28.57
C ALA A 410 -7.34 1.27 -28.11
N GLY A 411 -6.68 1.95 -27.19
CA GLY A 411 -5.44 1.47 -26.58
C GLY A 411 -4.90 2.41 -25.52
N SER A 412 -3.72 2.07 -25.01
CA SER A 412 -3.03 2.87 -24.00
C SER A 412 -1.51 2.79 -24.12
N LEU A 413 -0.82 3.84 -23.70
CA LEU A 413 0.64 3.91 -23.63
C LEU A 413 1.09 4.59 -22.35
N GLU A 414 2.20 4.12 -21.79
CA GLU A 414 2.98 4.85 -20.80
C GLU A 414 3.87 5.87 -21.52
N LEU A 415 4.12 7.02 -20.90
CA LEU A 415 4.88 8.14 -21.43
C LEU A 415 5.94 8.58 -20.42
N GLN A 416 7.09 8.96 -20.96
CA GLN A 416 8.19 9.58 -20.24
C GLN A 416 8.54 10.92 -20.88
N ARG A 417 8.81 11.93 -20.04
CA ARG A 417 9.21 13.25 -20.51
C ARG A 417 10.64 13.23 -21.05
N LEU A 418 10.84 13.82 -22.22
CA LEU A 418 12.13 13.95 -22.88
C LEU A 418 12.72 15.36 -22.79
N THR A 419 11.87 16.39 -22.79
CA THR A 419 12.35 17.77 -22.79
C THR A 419 11.56 18.65 -21.83
N SER A 420 12.21 19.66 -21.30
CA SER A 420 11.58 20.72 -20.50
C SER A 420 11.75 22.10 -21.14
N VAL A 421 10.78 22.98 -20.89
CA VAL A 421 10.82 24.36 -21.36
C VAL A 421 11.40 25.24 -20.25
N VAL A 422 12.48 25.95 -20.57
CA VAL A 422 13.12 26.89 -19.64
C VAL A 422 12.11 27.92 -19.13
N GLY A 423 12.11 28.17 -17.81
CA GLY A 423 11.18 29.12 -17.18
C GLY A 423 9.81 28.53 -16.82
N THR A 424 9.56 27.25 -17.12
CA THR A 424 8.37 26.53 -16.63
C THR A 424 8.76 25.58 -15.52
N ALA A 425 8.25 25.82 -14.31
CA ALA A 425 8.47 24.93 -13.16
C ALA A 425 7.44 23.80 -13.18
N CYS A 426 7.89 22.60 -12.86
CA CYS A 426 7.02 21.45 -12.63
C CYS A 426 7.01 21.02 -11.15
N GLU A 427 8.04 21.42 -10.41
CA GLU A 427 8.19 21.23 -8.96
C GLU A 427 8.20 22.59 -8.25
#